data_AF-A0A372RS26-F1
#
_entry.id   AF-A0A372RS26-F1
#
_cell.length_a   1.000
_cell.length_b   1.000
_cell.length_c   1.000
_cell.angle_alpha   90.00
_cell.angle_beta   90.00
_cell.angle_gamma   90.00
#
_symmetry.space_group_name_H-M   'P 1'
#
loop_
_entity.id
_entity.type
_entity.pdbx_description
1 polymer ?
#
loop_
_entity_poly.entity_id
_entity_poly.type
_entity_poly.pdbx_seq_one_letter_code
_entity_poly.pdbx_strand_id
1 'polypeptide(L)'
;MSVEKNIEENDQHINKYDVFESKFGVFKMLDYDLNLDERKLKFNRYDHVICEVCNKEIDKFNFICYNCYNKETDCNEQNRMNYGICKFCFKSNISYSCSDCKIFETLDYDLNLGEKKAKYENYCYIFCEKCNKEIDKQNYYCTDCYSEETDIIKEAHMKYGSNFRILNYNLNLKERKAIYSNFNFILCEECNQEIKKTYWYCVDCYSKETNDINRKGRMKFGLNFGIFKTSDYNLNLQERRIKYKDFDGIICEKCNQEINNRHYYCTYCYDKETHVNKKVLMEFGPNFGIFKTSDYNLDLKERRIKYKDFDGILCEKCNSNIGKSLNYCCEYCYHNNIVTDINMKRLMKFGLNFGIFKTSDYKLDLEERRVKYMDFNAILCEICNGEVNKQVNYCTYCYGIVKTADNKCFMKYGQNFIIFSTLDYRLSLEERKAKYKEYDRILCANCINEIDRLL
;
A
#
# COMPACT_ATOMS: atom_id res chain seq x y z
N MET A 1 21.39 -32.96 -103.71
CA MET A 1 19.97 -32.65 -103.46
C MET A 1 19.26 -34.01 -103.51
N SER A 2 18.71 -34.62 -102.46
CA SER A 2 18.25 -34.24 -101.11
C SER A 2 18.17 -35.59 -100.33
N VAL A 3 18.65 -35.73 -99.09
CA VAL A 3 17.86 -35.77 -97.83
C VAL A 3 16.65 -36.75 -97.94
N GLU A 4 16.50 -37.86 -97.21
CA GLU A 4 16.34 -37.96 -95.73
C GLU A 4 16.20 -39.45 -95.25
N LYS A 5 16.77 -39.72 -94.06
CA LYS A 5 16.35 -40.54 -92.87
C LYS A 5 15.80 -42.00 -92.90
N ASN A 6 16.46 -42.78 -92.01
CA ASN A 6 15.98 -43.69 -90.92
C ASN A 6 15.32 -45.05 -91.29
N ILE A 7 15.96 -46.19 -90.98
CA ILE A 7 15.97 -47.02 -89.74
C ILE A 7 14.60 -47.60 -89.36
N GLU A 8 14.46 -48.93 -89.49
CA GLU A 8 13.60 -49.86 -88.69
C GLU A 8 14.31 -51.23 -88.72
N GLU A 9 15.02 -51.60 -87.67
CA GLU A 9 14.60 -52.33 -86.45
C GLU A 9 14.36 -53.84 -86.64
N ASN A 10 15.16 -54.54 -85.84
CA ASN A 10 15.45 -55.95 -85.77
C ASN A 10 14.36 -56.64 -84.92
N ASP A 11 13.56 -57.52 -85.52
CA ASP A 11 12.68 -58.42 -84.78
C ASP A 11 13.43 -59.71 -84.48
N GLN A 12 13.96 -59.84 -83.27
CA GLN A 12 14.29 -61.14 -82.71
C GLN A 12 14.40 -61.11 -81.19
N HIS A 13 13.51 -61.93 -80.59
CA HIS A 13 13.86 -63.01 -79.67
C HIS A 13 13.63 -62.78 -78.16
N ILE A 14 13.10 -63.86 -77.55
CA ILE A 14 13.46 -64.43 -76.22
C ILE A 14 12.47 -64.19 -75.07
N ASN A 15 11.64 -65.22 -74.89
CA ASN A 15 11.65 -66.15 -73.75
C ASN A 15 11.12 -65.68 -72.38
N LYS A 16 10.20 -66.51 -71.90
CA LYS A 16 9.30 -66.38 -70.78
C LYS A 16 9.95 -67.00 -69.53
N TYR A 17 10.66 -66.21 -68.75
CA TYR A 17 10.98 -66.47 -67.34
C TYR A 17 11.14 -65.12 -66.65
N ASP A 18 10.10 -64.68 -65.94
CA ASP A 18 10.21 -63.56 -65.01
C ASP A 18 11.13 -63.98 -63.86
N VAL A 19 12.42 -63.61 -63.96
CA VAL A 19 13.34 -63.61 -62.84
C VAL A 19 12.81 -62.55 -61.87
N PHE A 20 12.24 -62.97 -60.75
CA PHE A 20 12.02 -62.07 -59.62
C PHE A 20 13.39 -61.62 -59.12
N GLU A 21 13.91 -60.51 -59.66
CA GLU A 21 15.09 -59.85 -59.12
C GLU A 21 14.78 -59.39 -57.69
N SER A 22 15.38 -60.04 -56.70
CA SER A 22 15.27 -59.62 -55.30
C SER A 22 15.70 -58.16 -55.16
N LYS A 23 14.87 -57.34 -54.51
CA LYS A 23 15.17 -55.93 -54.30
C LYS A 23 16.11 -55.76 -53.11
N PHE A 24 17.34 -55.32 -53.36
CA PHE A 24 18.33 -55.07 -52.31
C PHE A 24 18.30 -53.60 -51.85
N GLY A 25 18.22 -53.40 -50.53
CA GLY A 25 18.40 -52.12 -49.86
C GLY A 25 19.80 -52.01 -49.25
N VAL A 26 20.35 -50.79 -49.19
CA VAL A 26 21.63 -50.52 -48.51
C VAL A 26 21.34 -49.75 -47.23
N PHE A 27 21.76 -50.32 -46.10
CA PHE A 27 21.65 -49.72 -44.76
C PHE A 27 22.92 -48.98 -44.40
N LYS A 28 22.78 -47.68 -44.17
CA LYS A 28 23.87 -46.75 -43.91
C LYS A 28 24.06 -46.49 -42.43
N MET A 29 25.22 -45.99 -42.03
CA MET A 29 25.50 -45.63 -40.64
C MET A 29 24.61 -44.48 -40.12
N LEU A 30 24.16 -43.59 -41.01
CA LEU A 30 23.16 -42.56 -40.67
C LEU A 30 21.75 -43.13 -40.48
N ASP A 31 21.48 -44.35 -40.94
CA ASP A 31 20.17 -44.99 -40.72
C ASP A 31 19.97 -45.41 -39.27
N TYR A 32 21.05 -45.46 -38.49
CA TYR A 32 20.98 -45.57 -37.05
C TYR A 32 20.46 -44.31 -36.34
N ASP A 33 20.33 -43.16 -37.02
CA ASP A 33 19.68 -41.98 -36.42
C ASP A 33 18.15 -42.13 -36.37
N LEU A 34 17.59 -42.97 -37.25
CA LEU A 34 16.17 -43.30 -37.28
C LEU A 34 15.79 -44.24 -36.12
N ASN A 35 14.58 -44.12 -35.60
CA ASN A 35 14.03 -45.11 -34.67
C ASN A 35 13.62 -46.40 -35.41
N LEU A 36 13.29 -47.46 -34.66
CA LEU A 36 12.99 -48.78 -35.24
C LEU A 36 11.82 -48.75 -36.25
N ASP A 37 10.74 -48.01 -35.97
CA ASP A 37 9.57 -47.95 -36.85
C ASP A 37 9.87 -47.17 -38.13
N GLU A 38 10.68 -46.13 -38.04
CA GLU A 38 11.18 -45.38 -39.19
C GLU A 38 12.09 -46.24 -40.08
N ARG A 39 12.95 -47.06 -39.48
CA ARG A 39 13.79 -48.02 -40.22
C ARG A 39 12.92 -49.06 -40.93
N LYS A 40 11.90 -49.61 -40.23
CA LYS A 40 10.92 -50.54 -40.83
C LYS A 40 10.23 -49.91 -42.03
N LEU A 41 9.74 -48.67 -41.91
CA LEU A 41 9.09 -47.95 -43.01
C LEU A 41 10.06 -47.69 -44.18
N LYS A 42 11.28 -47.24 -43.90
CA LYS A 42 12.28 -46.94 -44.93
C LYS A 42 12.65 -48.16 -45.76
N PHE A 43 12.74 -49.33 -45.13
CA PHE A 43 13.24 -50.55 -45.75
C PHE A 43 12.16 -51.59 -46.10
N ASN A 44 10.88 -51.29 -45.89
CA ASN A 44 9.77 -52.24 -46.10
C ASN A 44 9.68 -52.82 -47.52
N ARG A 45 10.15 -52.09 -48.53
CA ARG A 45 10.05 -52.44 -49.96
C ARG A 45 11.18 -53.31 -50.49
N TYR A 46 12.20 -53.58 -49.66
CA TYR A 46 13.37 -54.36 -50.05
C TYR A 46 13.25 -55.77 -49.50
N ASP A 47 13.64 -56.77 -50.29
CA ASP A 47 13.64 -58.20 -49.93
C ASP A 47 14.84 -58.56 -49.06
N HIS A 48 15.97 -57.89 -49.27
CA HIS A 48 17.18 -58.02 -48.47
C HIS A 48 17.77 -56.64 -48.20
N VAL A 49 18.37 -56.46 -47.02
CA VAL A 49 19.00 -55.19 -46.63
C VAL A 49 20.44 -55.46 -46.23
N ILE A 50 21.40 -54.83 -46.89
CA ILE A 50 22.83 -55.07 -46.69
C ILE A 50 23.45 -53.88 -45.96
N CYS A 51 24.25 -54.14 -44.94
CA CYS A 51 25.02 -53.11 -44.24
C CYS A 51 26.13 -52.55 -45.16
N GLU A 52 26.18 -51.23 -45.31
CA GLU A 52 27.20 -50.57 -46.16
C GLU A 52 28.64 -50.80 -45.68
N VAL A 53 28.84 -51.05 -44.38
CA VAL A 53 30.18 -51.13 -43.78
C VAL A 53 30.76 -52.54 -43.86
N CYS A 54 29.96 -53.57 -43.54
CA CYS A 54 30.47 -54.93 -43.49
C CYS A 54 29.95 -55.83 -44.62
N ASN A 55 29.13 -55.31 -45.54
CA ASN A 55 28.53 -56.04 -46.66
C ASN A 55 27.81 -57.34 -46.25
N LYS A 56 27.28 -57.37 -45.02
CA LYS A 56 26.47 -58.48 -44.51
C LYS A 56 25.02 -58.07 -44.50
N GLU A 57 24.15 -59.04 -44.74
CA GLU A 57 22.72 -58.86 -44.61
C GLU A 57 22.35 -58.52 -43.16
N ILE A 58 21.45 -57.57 -43.01
CA ILE A 58 20.91 -57.10 -41.73
C ILE A 58 19.60 -57.81 -41.47
N ASP A 59 19.42 -58.24 -40.22
CA ASP A 59 18.15 -58.76 -39.76
C ASP A 59 17.06 -57.68 -39.80
N LYS A 60 16.00 -57.94 -40.57
CA LYS A 60 14.84 -57.06 -40.75
C LYS A 60 13.95 -56.94 -39.51
N PHE A 61 14.09 -57.81 -38.51
CA PHE A 61 13.30 -57.72 -37.29
C PHE A 61 13.68 -56.47 -36.47
N ASN A 62 14.99 -56.26 -36.27
CA ASN A 62 15.52 -55.16 -35.45
C ASN A 62 16.25 -54.08 -36.27
N PHE A 63 16.56 -54.31 -37.54
CA PHE A 63 17.38 -53.40 -38.37
C PHE A 63 18.70 -53.00 -37.70
N ILE A 64 19.39 -53.99 -37.13
CA ILE A 64 20.71 -53.85 -36.49
C ILE A 64 21.70 -54.77 -37.20
N CYS A 65 22.82 -54.21 -37.65
CA CYS A 65 23.94 -55.00 -38.13
C CYS A 65 24.73 -55.55 -36.93
N TYR A 66 24.46 -56.79 -36.52
CA TYR A 66 25.15 -57.42 -35.40
C TYR A 66 26.67 -57.48 -35.55
N ASN A 67 27.20 -57.55 -36.78
CA ASN A 67 28.65 -57.55 -37.03
C ASN A 67 29.29 -56.20 -36.72
N CYS A 68 28.60 -55.10 -36.98
CA CYS A 68 29.04 -53.76 -36.61
C CYS A 68 28.79 -53.52 -35.12
N TYR A 69 27.61 -53.89 -34.62
CA TYR A 69 27.21 -53.70 -33.22
C TYR A 69 28.15 -54.40 -32.24
N ASN A 70 28.51 -55.66 -32.50
CA ASN A 70 29.40 -56.44 -31.63
C ASN A 70 30.86 -55.92 -31.62
N LYS A 71 31.22 -55.09 -32.60
CA LYS A 71 32.54 -54.44 -32.66
C LYS A 71 32.53 -53.02 -32.10
N GLU A 72 31.35 -52.47 -31.84
CA GLU A 72 31.20 -51.13 -31.28
C GLU A 72 31.55 -51.16 -29.79
N THR A 73 32.41 -50.24 -29.36
CA THR A 73 32.90 -50.12 -27.98
C THR A 73 32.33 -48.91 -27.25
N ASP A 74 31.82 -47.93 -27.98
CA ASP A 74 31.13 -46.77 -27.40
C ASP A 74 29.69 -47.16 -27.04
N CYS A 75 29.37 -47.11 -25.75
CA CYS A 75 28.02 -47.41 -25.27
C CYS A 75 26.98 -46.42 -25.81
N ASN A 76 27.34 -45.17 -26.11
CA ASN A 76 26.44 -44.20 -26.72
C ASN A 76 26.10 -44.59 -28.16
N GLU A 77 27.08 -45.09 -28.91
CA GLU A 77 26.90 -45.54 -30.28
C GLU A 77 26.09 -46.84 -30.32
N GLN A 78 26.36 -47.80 -29.42
CA GLN A 78 25.50 -48.98 -29.25
C GLN A 78 24.04 -48.59 -28.97
N ASN A 79 23.84 -47.56 -28.15
CA ASN A 79 22.51 -47.04 -27.84
C ASN A 79 21.84 -46.34 -29.03
N ARG A 80 22.59 -45.56 -29.83
CA ARG A 80 22.12 -45.01 -31.10
C ARG A 80 21.70 -46.13 -32.05
N MET A 81 22.51 -47.17 -32.18
CA MET A 81 22.23 -48.33 -33.01
C MET A 81 20.95 -49.06 -32.56
N ASN A 82 20.73 -49.21 -31.26
CA ASN A 82 19.55 -49.90 -30.72
C ASN A 82 18.26 -49.09 -30.85
N TYR A 83 18.31 -47.79 -30.56
CA TYR A 83 17.08 -47.00 -30.29
C TYR A 83 16.88 -45.80 -31.22
N GLY A 84 17.88 -45.45 -32.02
CA GLY A 84 17.86 -44.21 -32.79
C GLY A 84 18.34 -43.01 -31.99
N ILE A 85 18.36 -41.85 -32.66
CA ILE A 85 18.55 -40.55 -32.02
C ILE A 85 17.17 -39.88 -31.86
N CYS A 86 16.97 -39.22 -30.73
CA CYS A 86 15.85 -38.33 -30.55
C CYS A 86 16.00 -37.09 -31.43
N LYS A 87 15.04 -36.85 -32.35
CA LYS A 87 15.08 -35.73 -33.29
C LYS A 87 15.11 -34.34 -32.62
N PHE A 88 14.81 -34.26 -31.32
CA PHE A 88 14.73 -33.01 -30.56
C PHE A 88 15.99 -32.73 -29.76
N CYS A 89 16.44 -33.66 -28.92
CA CYS A 89 17.59 -33.45 -28.03
C CYS A 89 18.90 -34.03 -28.57
N PHE A 90 18.87 -34.69 -29.74
CA PHE A 90 20.01 -35.34 -30.40
C PHE A 90 20.77 -36.37 -29.55
N LYS A 91 20.15 -36.86 -28.46
CA LYS A 91 20.64 -37.97 -27.63
C LYS A 91 20.02 -39.29 -28.06
N SER A 92 20.69 -40.39 -27.76
CA SER A 92 20.18 -41.74 -28.04
C SER A 92 18.93 -42.06 -27.21
N ASN A 93 17.97 -42.78 -27.80
CA ASN A 93 16.65 -43.09 -27.19
C ASN A 93 16.71 -44.23 -26.14
N ILE A 94 17.74 -44.24 -25.27
CA ILE A 94 18.13 -45.34 -24.34
C ILE A 94 16.99 -45.85 -23.45
N SER A 95 16.00 -45.02 -23.20
CA SER A 95 14.81 -45.39 -22.42
C SER A 95 13.63 -44.55 -22.92
N TYR A 96 12.43 -44.92 -22.50
CA TYR A 96 11.18 -44.20 -22.67
C TYR A 96 11.22 -42.66 -22.40
N SER A 97 12.34 -42.10 -21.93
CA SER A 97 12.57 -40.69 -21.60
C SER A 97 12.55 -39.69 -22.76
N CYS A 98 12.82 -40.08 -24.02
CA CYS A 98 12.73 -39.13 -25.15
C CYS A 98 11.34 -39.03 -25.78
N SER A 99 10.45 -39.99 -25.49
CA SER A 99 9.02 -39.92 -25.78
C SER A 99 8.33 -38.77 -25.04
N ASP A 100 8.98 -38.25 -23.98
CA ASP A 100 8.49 -37.19 -23.10
C ASP A 100 9.07 -35.80 -23.44
N CYS A 101 9.68 -35.65 -24.62
CA CYS A 101 10.24 -34.37 -25.10
C CYS A 101 9.21 -33.61 -25.96
N LYS A 102 9.11 -32.29 -25.76
CA LYS A 102 8.23 -31.42 -26.56
C LYS A 102 8.93 -30.14 -27.01
N ILE A 103 8.59 -29.65 -28.20
CA ILE A 103 9.03 -28.33 -28.67
C ILE A 103 8.12 -27.25 -28.07
N PHE A 104 8.73 -26.22 -27.52
CA PHE A 104 8.09 -24.94 -27.23
C PHE A 104 8.14 -24.07 -28.47
N GLU A 105 6.97 -23.88 -29.06
CA GLU A 105 6.80 -23.12 -30.30
C GLU A 105 6.82 -21.62 -29.99
N THR A 106 7.23 -20.81 -30.96
CA THR A 106 7.23 -19.34 -30.78
C THR A 106 5.82 -18.80 -30.49
N LEU A 107 4.77 -19.45 -31.02
CA LEU A 107 3.37 -19.12 -30.73
C LEU A 107 2.96 -19.39 -29.27
N ASP A 108 3.71 -20.23 -28.54
CA ASP A 108 3.41 -20.50 -27.13
C ASP A 108 3.74 -19.33 -26.21
N TYR A 109 4.45 -18.32 -26.71
CA TYR A 109 4.56 -17.06 -26.00
C TYR A 109 3.22 -16.33 -25.88
N ASP A 110 2.22 -16.60 -26.72
CA ASP A 110 0.89 -16.00 -26.56
C ASP A 110 0.11 -16.54 -25.35
N LEU A 111 0.46 -17.74 -24.89
CA LEU A 111 -0.12 -18.40 -23.74
C LEU A 111 0.30 -17.74 -22.43
N ASN A 112 -0.62 -17.65 -21.47
CA ASN A 112 -0.28 -17.25 -20.12
C ASN A 112 0.45 -18.39 -19.36
N LEU A 113 1.05 -18.07 -18.21
CA LEU A 113 1.83 -19.05 -17.43
C LEU A 113 1.02 -20.29 -17.01
N GLY A 114 -0.27 -20.14 -16.73
CA GLY A 114 -1.16 -21.27 -16.38
C GLY A 114 -1.43 -22.17 -17.58
N GLU A 115 -1.67 -21.57 -18.74
CA GLU A 115 -1.86 -22.31 -20.01
C GLU A 115 -0.58 -23.03 -20.44
N LYS A 116 0.59 -22.39 -20.31
CA LYS A 116 1.89 -23.02 -20.56
C LYS A 116 2.10 -24.23 -19.64
N LYS A 117 1.84 -24.07 -18.34
CA LYS A 117 1.91 -25.18 -17.36
C LYS A 117 1.03 -26.35 -17.78
N ALA A 118 -0.23 -26.09 -18.11
CA ALA A 118 -1.17 -27.12 -18.53
C ALA A 118 -0.77 -27.80 -19.86
N LYS A 119 -0.30 -27.02 -20.85
CA LYS A 119 0.17 -27.56 -22.14
C LYS A 119 1.35 -28.50 -21.96
N TYR A 120 2.23 -28.19 -21.02
CA TYR A 120 3.53 -28.86 -20.87
C TYR A 120 3.67 -29.80 -19.66
N GLU A 121 2.61 -29.99 -18.88
CA GLU A 121 2.64 -30.72 -17.60
C GLU A 121 3.18 -32.16 -17.70
N ASN A 122 2.81 -32.86 -18.78
CA ASN A 122 3.13 -34.29 -18.97
C ASN A 122 4.46 -34.55 -19.70
N TYR A 123 5.19 -33.51 -20.10
CA TYR A 123 6.45 -33.67 -20.83
C TYR A 123 7.62 -33.53 -19.87
N CYS A 124 8.56 -34.46 -19.85
CA CYS A 124 9.76 -34.41 -19.02
C CYS A 124 10.70 -33.25 -19.43
N TYR A 125 10.87 -33.02 -20.74
CA TYR A 125 11.78 -32.03 -21.29
C TYR A 125 11.09 -31.16 -22.33
N ILE A 126 11.36 -29.86 -22.31
CA ILE A 126 10.82 -28.88 -23.24
C ILE A 126 11.99 -28.20 -23.93
N PHE A 127 12.00 -28.12 -25.25
CA PHE A 127 13.08 -27.48 -26.01
C PHE A 127 12.56 -26.28 -26.79
N CYS A 128 13.30 -25.17 -26.76
CA CYS A 128 12.94 -23.99 -27.53
C CYS A 128 13.13 -24.23 -29.03
N GLU A 129 12.09 -23.95 -29.82
CA GLU A 129 12.12 -24.06 -31.29
C GLU A 129 13.29 -23.28 -31.94
N LYS A 130 13.64 -22.10 -31.41
CA LYS A 130 14.63 -21.22 -32.02
C LYS A 130 16.08 -21.64 -31.77
N CYS A 131 16.40 -22.03 -30.55
CA CYS A 131 17.79 -22.25 -30.12
C CYS A 131 18.09 -23.70 -29.72
N ASN A 132 17.07 -24.57 -29.71
CA ASN A 132 17.15 -25.98 -29.29
C ASN A 132 17.68 -26.20 -27.87
N LYS A 133 17.71 -25.15 -27.04
CA LYS A 133 18.05 -25.26 -25.61
C LYS A 133 16.83 -25.67 -24.81
N GLU A 134 17.09 -26.41 -23.73
CA GLU A 134 16.07 -26.86 -22.80
C GLU A 134 15.45 -25.67 -22.05
N ILE A 135 14.13 -25.66 -21.91
CA ILE A 135 13.37 -24.65 -21.17
C ILE A 135 13.17 -25.13 -19.74
N ASP A 136 13.54 -24.28 -18.79
CA ASP A 136 13.24 -24.49 -17.38
C ASP A 136 11.73 -24.42 -17.13
N LYS A 137 11.16 -25.51 -16.62
CA LYS A 137 9.76 -25.64 -16.20
C LYS A 137 9.37 -24.76 -15.01
N GLN A 138 10.30 -24.07 -14.35
CA GLN A 138 9.93 -23.03 -13.39
C GLN A 138 9.44 -21.77 -14.11
N ASN A 139 10.03 -21.49 -15.28
CA ASN A 139 9.86 -20.25 -16.01
C ASN A 139 8.88 -20.40 -17.19
N TYR A 140 8.88 -21.55 -17.88
CA TYR A 140 8.10 -21.78 -19.10
C TYR A 140 8.33 -20.73 -20.20
N TYR A 141 9.57 -20.25 -20.33
CA TYR A 141 10.06 -19.48 -21.48
C TYR A 141 11.55 -19.75 -21.65
N CYS A 142 12.08 -19.56 -22.87
CA CYS A 142 13.51 -19.76 -23.11
C CYS A 142 14.33 -18.60 -22.54
N THR A 143 15.13 -18.86 -21.52
CA THR A 143 15.99 -17.87 -20.85
C THR A 143 17.10 -17.34 -21.75
N ASP A 144 17.64 -18.18 -22.63
CA ASP A 144 18.68 -17.76 -23.58
C ASP A 144 18.12 -16.78 -24.61
N CYS A 145 17.01 -17.14 -25.27
CA CYS A 145 16.34 -16.22 -26.19
C CYS A 145 15.87 -14.94 -25.49
N TYR A 146 15.43 -15.05 -24.23
CA TYR A 146 15.05 -13.88 -23.43
C TYR A 146 16.23 -12.95 -23.18
N SER A 147 17.41 -13.50 -22.86
CA SER A 147 18.61 -12.70 -22.59
C SER A 147 19.20 -12.00 -23.83
N GLU A 148 18.87 -12.48 -25.02
CA GLU A 148 19.28 -11.89 -26.30
C GLU A 148 18.24 -10.92 -26.88
N GLU A 149 17.01 -10.90 -26.34
CA GLU A 149 15.94 -10.03 -26.82
C GLU A 149 16.20 -8.57 -26.39
N THR A 150 16.02 -7.65 -27.34
CA THR A 150 16.25 -6.21 -27.12
C THR A 150 14.96 -5.40 -27.21
N ASP A 151 13.91 -5.98 -27.81
CA ASP A 151 12.58 -5.39 -27.84
C ASP A 151 11.84 -5.70 -26.53
N ILE A 152 11.64 -4.65 -25.73
CA ILE A 152 10.98 -4.71 -24.41
C ILE A 152 9.59 -5.35 -24.50
N ILE A 153 8.84 -5.09 -25.58
CA ILE A 153 7.50 -5.65 -25.74
C ILE A 153 7.58 -7.16 -25.93
N LYS A 154 8.56 -7.62 -26.72
CA LYS A 154 8.78 -9.06 -26.92
C LYS A 154 9.30 -9.72 -25.66
N GLU A 155 10.27 -9.11 -24.98
CA GLU A 155 10.81 -9.58 -23.71
C GLU A 155 9.68 -9.78 -22.68
N ALA A 156 8.80 -8.77 -22.56
CA ALA A 156 7.62 -8.84 -21.70
C ALA A 156 6.64 -9.94 -22.12
N HIS A 157 6.35 -10.06 -23.42
CA HIS A 157 5.46 -11.08 -23.97
C HIS A 157 5.99 -12.50 -23.70
N MET A 158 7.30 -12.71 -23.80
CA MET A 158 7.91 -14.00 -23.48
C MET A 158 7.63 -14.44 -22.03
N LYS A 159 7.76 -13.49 -21.09
CA LYS A 159 7.61 -13.74 -19.65
C LYS A 159 6.16 -13.76 -19.17
N TYR A 160 5.34 -12.81 -19.63
CA TYR A 160 3.99 -12.56 -19.11
C TYR A 160 2.86 -13.05 -20.03
N GLY A 161 3.19 -13.46 -21.26
CA GLY A 161 2.24 -13.83 -22.29
C GLY A 161 1.52 -12.62 -22.89
N SER A 162 0.30 -12.81 -23.39
CA SER A 162 -0.53 -11.70 -23.90
C SER A 162 -1.23 -10.87 -22.82
N ASN A 163 -1.15 -11.29 -21.55
CA ASN A 163 -1.90 -10.69 -20.43
C ASN A 163 -1.09 -9.62 -19.67
N PHE A 164 -0.45 -8.72 -20.42
CA PHE A 164 0.20 -7.53 -19.87
C PHE A 164 -0.18 -6.27 -20.65
N ARG A 165 0.09 -5.11 -20.04
CA ARG A 165 -0.03 -3.82 -20.72
C ARG A 165 1.09 -2.88 -20.30
N ILE A 166 1.56 -2.06 -21.24
CA ILE A 166 2.48 -0.97 -20.93
C ILE A 166 1.68 0.21 -20.37
N LEU A 167 2.20 0.81 -19.30
CA LEU A 167 1.60 1.98 -18.66
C LEU A 167 1.64 3.18 -19.59
N ASN A 168 0.48 3.78 -19.85
CA ASN A 168 0.32 5.00 -20.62
C ASN A 168 0.05 6.16 -19.68
N TYR A 169 1.03 7.06 -19.56
CA TYR A 169 0.91 8.24 -18.69
C TYR A 169 -0.09 9.29 -19.19
N ASN A 170 -0.60 9.20 -20.41
CA ASN A 170 -1.65 10.09 -20.91
C ASN A 170 -3.04 9.73 -20.38
N LEU A 171 -3.21 8.56 -19.76
CA LEU A 171 -4.46 8.19 -19.10
C LEU A 171 -4.52 8.78 -17.69
N ASN A 172 -5.65 9.36 -17.31
CA ASN A 172 -5.92 9.78 -15.93
C ASN A 172 -6.09 8.57 -14.99
N LEU A 173 -6.08 8.80 -13.68
CA LEU A 173 -6.09 7.69 -12.71
C LEU A 173 -7.36 6.82 -12.81
N LYS A 174 -8.50 7.41 -13.15
CA LYS A 174 -9.77 6.69 -13.33
C LYS A 174 -9.72 5.78 -14.56
N GLU A 175 -9.21 6.28 -15.67
CA GLU A 175 -9.01 5.53 -16.91
C GLU A 175 -8.01 4.38 -16.72
N ARG A 176 -6.88 4.64 -16.05
CA ARG A 176 -5.88 3.60 -15.73
C ARG A 176 -6.49 2.45 -14.96
N LYS A 177 -7.26 2.75 -13.91
CA LYS A 177 -7.97 1.74 -13.12
C LYS A 177 -8.92 0.93 -14.01
N ALA A 178 -9.73 1.59 -14.83
CA ALA A 178 -10.69 0.91 -15.69
C ALA A 178 -10.01 -0.01 -16.73
N ILE A 179 -8.96 0.47 -17.39
CA ILE A 179 -8.27 -0.27 -18.46
C ILE A 179 -7.40 -1.39 -17.88
N TYR A 180 -6.61 -1.10 -16.85
CA TYR A 180 -5.60 -2.02 -16.35
C TYR A 180 -6.11 -3.02 -15.31
N SER A 181 -7.34 -2.87 -14.81
CA SER A 181 -7.95 -3.85 -13.92
C SER A 181 -8.01 -5.27 -14.51
N ASN A 182 -8.18 -5.38 -15.82
CA ASN A 182 -8.33 -6.65 -16.53
C ASN A 182 -7.00 -7.33 -16.90
N PHE A 183 -5.87 -6.63 -16.76
CA PHE A 183 -4.55 -7.17 -17.09
C PHE A 183 -3.87 -7.67 -15.84
N ASN A 184 -3.19 -8.82 -15.91
CA ASN A 184 -2.45 -9.34 -14.75
C ASN A 184 -1.23 -8.46 -14.44
N PHE A 185 -0.51 -8.05 -15.47
CA PHE A 185 0.75 -7.32 -15.35
C PHE A 185 0.69 -5.95 -16.03
N ILE A 186 1.30 -4.96 -15.40
CA ILE A 186 1.45 -3.60 -15.95
C ILE A 186 2.94 -3.28 -15.92
N LEU A 187 3.52 -2.87 -17.03
CA LEU A 187 4.95 -2.57 -17.13
C LEU A 187 5.18 -1.08 -17.36
N CYS A 188 6.25 -0.56 -16.76
CA CYS A 188 6.73 0.78 -17.07
C CYS A 188 7.56 0.73 -18.36
N GLU A 189 7.24 1.59 -19.33
CA GLU A 189 7.99 1.71 -20.59
C GLU A 189 9.44 2.17 -20.37
N GLU A 190 9.69 2.99 -19.34
CA GLU A 190 11.00 3.62 -19.13
C GLU A 190 12.01 2.73 -18.39
N CYS A 191 11.55 1.84 -17.51
CA CYS A 191 12.42 1.02 -16.67
C CYS A 191 12.14 -0.48 -16.74
N ASN A 192 11.15 -0.91 -17.53
CA ASN A 192 10.74 -2.30 -17.74
C ASN A 192 10.31 -3.06 -16.49
N GLN A 193 10.14 -2.34 -15.37
CA GLN A 193 9.69 -2.95 -14.13
C GLN A 193 8.18 -3.08 -14.10
N GLU A 194 7.73 -4.13 -13.42
CA GLU A 194 6.34 -4.33 -13.09
C GLU A 194 5.84 -3.28 -12.11
N ILE A 195 4.70 -2.70 -12.42
CA ILE A 195 4.00 -1.71 -11.61
C ILE A 195 2.98 -2.42 -10.74
N LYS A 196 3.11 -2.24 -9.42
CA LYS A 196 2.09 -2.71 -8.49
C LYS A 196 0.78 -1.95 -8.72
N LYS A 197 -0.31 -2.69 -8.92
CA LYS A 197 -1.68 -2.15 -9.11
C LYS A 197 -2.15 -1.25 -7.96
N THR A 198 -1.57 -1.34 -6.77
CA THR A 198 -1.90 -0.41 -5.67
C THR A 198 -1.56 1.04 -5.99
N TYR A 199 -0.53 1.28 -6.82
CA TYR A 199 -0.05 2.62 -7.12
C TYR A 199 -0.57 3.15 -8.46
N TRP A 200 -0.70 2.31 -9.50
CA TRP A 200 -1.09 2.71 -10.86
C TRP A 200 -0.12 3.71 -11.54
N TYR A 201 1.12 3.77 -11.06
CA TYR A 201 2.25 4.48 -11.68
C TYR A 201 3.58 3.81 -11.30
N CYS A 202 4.64 4.05 -12.06
CA CYS A 202 5.97 3.57 -11.71
C CYS A 202 6.59 4.41 -10.59
N VAL A 203 6.74 3.81 -9.40
CA VAL A 203 7.32 4.49 -8.22
C VAL A 203 8.79 4.83 -8.46
N ASP A 204 9.55 3.93 -9.06
CA ASP A 204 10.98 4.11 -9.33
C ASP A 204 11.22 5.30 -10.27
N CYS A 205 10.55 5.33 -11.44
CA CYS A 205 10.70 6.46 -12.37
C CYS A 205 10.19 7.77 -11.76
N TYR A 206 9.05 7.74 -11.04
CA TYR A 206 8.52 8.93 -10.36
C TYR A 206 9.49 9.52 -9.33
N SER A 207 10.19 8.67 -8.58
CA SER A 207 11.17 9.10 -7.58
C SER A 207 12.39 9.77 -8.20
N LYS A 208 12.79 9.35 -9.41
CA LYS A 208 13.92 9.90 -10.17
C LYS A 208 13.56 11.19 -10.89
N GLU A 209 12.30 11.40 -11.26
CA GLU A 209 11.85 12.63 -11.91
C GLU A 209 11.78 13.78 -10.88
N THR A 210 12.75 14.70 -10.93
CA THR A 210 12.89 15.80 -9.96
C THR A 210 12.68 17.17 -10.57
N ASN A 211 12.82 17.34 -11.89
CA ASN A 211 12.98 18.64 -12.52
C ASN A 211 11.77 19.03 -13.39
N ASP A 212 11.11 18.08 -14.06
CA ASP A 212 9.95 18.38 -14.89
C ASP A 212 8.65 18.12 -14.12
N ILE A 213 8.02 19.20 -13.64
CA ILE A 213 6.75 19.13 -12.93
C ILE A 213 5.62 18.53 -13.78
N ASN A 214 5.60 18.83 -15.08
CA ASN A 214 4.56 18.33 -15.97
C ASN A 214 4.70 16.82 -16.14
N ARG A 215 5.93 16.35 -16.35
CA ARG A 215 6.22 14.91 -16.43
C ARG A 215 5.90 14.23 -15.12
N LYS A 216 6.35 14.77 -13.98
CA LYS A 216 6.09 14.20 -12.65
C LYS A 216 4.59 14.08 -12.33
N GLY A 217 3.82 15.12 -12.68
CA GLY A 217 2.36 15.11 -12.57
C GLY A 217 1.71 14.05 -13.44
N ARG A 218 2.08 13.99 -14.72
CA ARG A 218 1.60 12.98 -15.66
C ARG A 218 1.90 11.55 -15.20
N MET A 219 3.09 11.33 -14.63
CA MET A 219 3.46 10.01 -14.15
C MET A 219 2.49 9.48 -13.10
N LYS A 220 2.16 10.30 -12.10
CA LYS A 220 1.33 9.87 -10.97
C LYS A 220 -0.18 9.99 -11.24
N PHE A 221 -0.61 11.09 -11.85
CA PHE A 221 -2.03 11.46 -11.97
C PHE A 221 -2.58 11.38 -13.39
N GLY A 222 -1.69 11.31 -14.40
CA GLY A 222 -2.09 11.40 -15.80
C GLY A 222 -2.29 12.83 -16.27
N LEU A 223 -3.19 13.05 -17.22
CA LEU A 223 -3.44 14.39 -17.75
C LEU A 223 -4.25 15.30 -16.81
N ASN A 224 -4.96 14.73 -15.82
CA ASN A 224 -5.85 15.46 -14.94
C ASN A 224 -5.21 15.84 -13.59
N PHE A 225 -4.20 16.73 -13.60
CA PHE A 225 -3.59 17.24 -12.37
C PHE A 225 -3.45 18.75 -12.36
N GLY A 226 -3.47 19.33 -11.16
CA GLY A 226 -3.27 20.74 -10.92
C GLY A 226 -1.81 21.07 -10.62
N ILE A 227 -1.36 22.26 -11.02
CA ILE A 227 -0.09 22.84 -10.57
C ILE A 227 -0.40 23.95 -9.58
N PHE A 228 -0.03 23.73 -8.31
CA PHE A 228 -0.17 24.72 -7.25
C PHE A 228 0.89 25.80 -7.40
N LYS A 229 0.42 27.01 -7.71
CA LYS A 229 1.29 28.17 -7.93
C LYS A 229 1.55 28.91 -6.63
N THR A 230 2.68 29.60 -6.53
CA THR A 230 3.02 30.45 -5.39
C THR A 230 1.98 31.57 -5.21
N SER A 231 1.43 32.08 -6.32
CA SER A 231 0.34 33.06 -6.29
C SER A 231 -0.95 32.52 -5.67
N ASP A 232 -1.13 31.20 -5.59
CA ASP A 232 -2.32 30.60 -4.98
C ASP A 232 -2.32 30.75 -3.46
N TYR A 233 -1.19 31.13 -2.85
CA TYR A 233 -1.19 31.54 -1.45
C TYR A 233 -2.00 32.82 -1.19
N ASN A 234 -2.28 33.61 -2.22
CA ASN A 234 -3.20 34.76 -2.11
C ASN A 234 -4.68 34.35 -2.11
N LEU A 235 -5.00 33.10 -2.46
CA LEU A 235 -6.34 32.54 -2.32
C LEU A 235 -6.56 32.06 -0.88
N ASN A 236 -7.75 32.22 -0.35
CA ASN A 236 -8.16 31.61 0.91
C ASN A 236 -8.38 30.09 0.76
N LEU A 237 -8.55 29.38 1.87
CA LEU A 237 -8.66 27.92 1.87
C LEU A 237 -9.84 27.41 1.04
N GLN A 238 -10.99 28.08 1.06
CA GLN A 238 -12.17 27.69 0.29
C GLN A 238 -11.98 27.92 -1.21
N GLU A 239 -11.38 29.04 -1.60
CA GLU A 239 -11.05 29.33 -2.99
C GLU A 239 -10.11 28.28 -3.57
N ARG A 240 -9.08 27.86 -2.81
CA ARG A 240 -8.17 26.78 -3.23
C ARG A 240 -8.90 25.44 -3.37
N ARG A 241 -9.81 25.12 -2.45
CA ARG A 241 -10.65 23.91 -2.52
C ARG A 241 -11.48 23.88 -3.80
N ILE A 242 -12.12 24.99 -4.14
CA ILE A 242 -12.93 25.12 -5.36
C ILE A 242 -12.04 25.01 -6.60
N LYS A 243 -10.93 25.76 -6.63
CA LYS A 243 -9.99 25.77 -7.75
C LYS A 243 -9.45 24.38 -8.09
N TYR A 244 -9.18 23.56 -7.08
CA TYR A 244 -8.54 22.27 -7.24
C TYR A 244 -9.47 21.05 -7.08
N LYS A 245 -10.78 21.26 -7.01
CA LYS A 245 -11.75 20.22 -6.67
C LYS A 245 -11.75 19.02 -7.63
N ASP A 246 -11.58 19.29 -8.92
CA ASP A 246 -11.80 18.30 -9.99
C ASP A 246 -10.50 17.65 -10.51
N PHE A 247 -9.36 17.99 -9.92
CA PHE A 247 -8.08 17.37 -10.26
C PHE A 247 -7.85 16.09 -9.45
N ASP A 248 -7.21 15.09 -10.09
CA ASP A 248 -6.86 13.83 -9.43
C ASP A 248 -5.74 14.01 -8.39
N GLY A 249 -4.93 15.05 -8.57
CA GLY A 249 -3.85 15.43 -7.66
C GLY A 249 -3.29 16.80 -8.00
N ILE A 250 -2.48 17.34 -7.09
CA ILE A 250 -1.93 18.69 -7.22
C ILE A 250 -0.43 18.64 -6.89
N ILE A 251 0.40 19.29 -7.69
CA ILE A 251 1.86 19.38 -7.46
C ILE A 251 2.27 20.83 -7.25
N CYS A 252 3.11 21.07 -6.24
CA CYS A 252 3.70 22.37 -5.98
C CYS A 252 4.72 22.76 -7.05
N GLU A 253 4.54 23.92 -7.69
CA GLU A 253 5.48 24.44 -8.69
C GLU A 253 6.90 24.65 -8.16
N LYS A 254 7.04 24.93 -6.86
CA LYS A 254 8.32 25.35 -6.26
C LYS A 254 9.20 24.18 -5.87
N CYS A 255 8.61 23.07 -5.46
CA CYS A 255 9.36 21.94 -4.90
C CYS A 255 9.00 20.59 -5.50
N ASN A 256 8.10 20.55 -6.48
CA ASN A 256 7.68 19.33 -7.19
C ASN A 256 7.15 18.24 -6.23
N GLN A 257 6.64 18.65 -5.08
CA GLN A 257 5.98 17.78 -4.10
C GLN A 257 4.47 17.85 -4.27
N GLU A 258 3.81 16.74 -4.01
CA GLU A 258 2.36 16.66 -4.00
C GLU A 258 1.78 17.49 -2.85
N ILE A 259 0.71 18.22 -3.14
CA ILE A 259 -0.09 18.93 -2.14
C ILE A 259 -1.08 17.93 -1.53
N ASN A 260 -1.16 17.90 -0.21
CA ASN A 260 -2.18 17.12 0.46
C ASN A 260 -3.56 17.76 0.26
N ASN A 261 -4.50 17.00 -0.33
CA ASN A 261 -5.88 17.40 -0.60
C ASN A 261 -6.70 17.77 0.66
N ARG A 262 -6.18 17.57 1.88
CA ARG A 262 -6.83 18.07 3.11
C ARG A 262 -6.46 19.51 3.43
N HIS A 263 -5.22 19.88 3.10
CA HIS A 263 -4.59 21.12 3.54
C HIS A 263 -4.59 22.18 2.44
N TYR A 264 -4.51 21.79 1.16
CA TYR A 264 -4.47 22.73 0.02
C TYR A 264 -3.35 23.80 0.16
N TYR A 265 -2.22 23.41 0.73
CA TYR A 265 -0.97 24.17 0.73
C TYR A 265 0.22 23.19 0.72
N CYS A 266 1.38 23.64 0.27
CA CYS A 266 2.57 22.79 0.24
C CYS A 266 3.19 22.70 1.63
N THR A 267 3.05 21.54 2.29
CA THR A 267 3.63 21.29 3.62
C THR A 267 5.15 21.39 3.59
N TYR A 268 5.80 20.88 2.56
CA TYR A 268 7.25 20.98 2.41
C TYR A 268 7.75 22.43 2.33
N CYS A 269 7.07 23.27 1.54
CA CYS A 269 7.41 24.70 1.47
C CYS A 269 7.07 25.41 2.78
N TYR A 270 5.96 25.04 3.43
CA TYR A 270 5.55 25.59 4.71
C TYR A 270 6.59 25.29 5.79
N ASP A 271 7.06 24.04 5.92
CA ASP A 271 8.03 23.66 6.95
C ASP A 271 9.36 24.42 6.81
N LYS A 272 9.78 24.68 5.56
CA LYS A 272 10.98 25.47 5.24
C LYS A 272 10.82 26.98 5.43
N GLU A 273 9.60 27.51 5.48
CA GLU A 273 9.38 28.95 5.65
C GLU A 273 9.70 29.35 7.10
N THR A 274 10.46 30.43 7.27
CA THR A 274 10.89 30.92 8.59
C THR A 274 10.10 32.16 9.02
N HIS A 275 9.55 32.91 8.08
CA HIS A 275 8.73 34.08 8.37
C HIS A 275 7.32 33.66 8.77
N VAL A 276 6.94 33.94 10.02
CA VAL A 276 5.65 33.51 10.58
C VAL A 276 4.46 34.06 9.77
N ASN A 277 4.50 35.34 9.36
CA ASN A 277 3.44 35.92 8.55
C ASN A 277 3.25 35.20 7.20
N LYS A 278 4.34 34.73 6.59
CA LYS A 278 4.26 33.94 5.35
C LYS A 278 3.71 32.55 5.62
N LYS A 279 4.14 31.88 6.70
CA LYS A 279 3.57 30.58 7.12
C LYS A 279 2.05 30.64 7.29
N VAL A 280 1.56 31.67 7.97
CA VAL A 280 0.12 31.87 8.22
C VAL A 280 -0.63 32.11 6.90
N LEU A 281 -0.09 32.95 6.02
CA LEU A 281 -0.66 33.16 4.68
C LEU A 281 -0.66 31.86 3.85
N MET A 282 0.38 31.04 3.98
CA MET A 282 0.45 29.76 3.29
C MET A 282 -0.63 28.78 3.77
N GLU A 283 -0.86 28.71 5.08
CA GLU A 283 -1.83 27.80 5.68
C GLU A 283 -3.28 28.23 5.44
N PHE A 284 -3.60 29.51 5.66
CA PHE A 284 -4.98 30.01 5.66
C PHE A 284 -5.34 30.93 4.49
N GLY A 285 -4.34 31.47 3.79
CA GLY A 285 -4.53 32.58 2.85
C GLY A 285 -4.77 33.91 3.58
N PRO A 286 -5.31 34.93 2.91
CA PRO A 286 -5.48 36.26 3.49
C PRO A 286 -6.62 36.33 4.53
N ASN A 287 -7.50 35.34 4.58
CA ASN A 287 -8.68 35.31 5.46
C ASN A 287 -8.36 34.70 6.84
N PHE A 288 -7.43 35.30 7.59
CA PHE A 288 -7.12 34.89 8.96
C PHE A 288 -7.40 36.01 9.98
N GLY A 289 -7.81 35.62 11.17
CA GLY A 289 -8.06 36.53 12.28
C GLY A 289 -6.82 36.71 13.14
N ILE A 290 -6.65 37.89 13.74
CA ILE A 290 -5.65 38.14 14.77
C ILE A 290 -6.36 38.15 16.13
N PHE A 291 -5.93 37.28 17.03
CA PHE A 291 -6.37 37.23 18.43
C PHE A 291 -5.56 38.21 19.26
N LYS A 292 -6.23 39.30 19.62
CA LYS A 292 -5.63 40.43 20.33
C LYS A 292 -5.73 40.26 21.84
N THR A 293 -4.91 40.98 22.58
CA THR A 293 -4.97 41.02 24.06
C THR A 293 -6.32 41.59 24.53
N SER A 294 -6.90 42.53 23.78
CA SER A 294 -8.25 43.04 24.05
C SER A 294 -9.32 41.94 24.01
N ASP A 295 -9.07 40.87 23.28
CA ASP A 295 -10.01 39.75 23.12
C ASP A 295 -10.00 38.81 24.33
N TYR A 296 -9.09 39.04 25.30
CA TYR A 296 -9.09 38.33 26.58
C TYR A 296 -10.35 38.68 27.39
N ASN A 297 -10.93 39.86 27.17
CA ASN A 297 -12.16 40.27 27.82
C ASN A 297 -13.39 39.54 27.26
N LEU A 298 -13.31 39.02 26.03
CA LEU A 298 -14.40 38.28 25.41
C LEU A 298 -14.51 36.89 26.04
N ASP A 299 -15.73 36.43 26.27
CA ASP A 299 -15.99 35.04 26.65
C ASP A 299 -15.86 34.07 25.47
N LEU A 300 -15.95 32.77 25.75
CA LEU A 300 -15.80 31.72 24.73
C LEU A 300 -16.85 31.81 23.61
N LYS A 301 -18.08 32.21 23.93
CA LYS A 301 -19.18 32.33 22.97
C LYS A 301 -18.98 33.55 22.08
N GLU A 302 -18.57 34.67 22.65
CA GLU A 302 -18.22 35.89 21.92
C GLU A 302 -17.05 35.66 20.96
N ARG A 303 -15.99 34.98 21.42
CA ARG A 303 -14.83 34.63 20.57
C ARG A 303 -15.22 33.71 19.41
N ARG A 304 -16.06 32.71 19.67
CA ARG A 304 -16.60 31.82 18.63
C ARG A 304 -17.33 32.59 17.54
N ILE A 305 -18.14 33.58 17.92
CA ILE A 305 -18.86 34.43 16.96
C ILE A 305 -17.87 35.30 16.20
N LYS A 306 -16.96 35.99 16.90
CA LYS A 306 -15.97 36.89 16.31
C LYS A 306 -15.09 36.20 15.28
N TYR A 307 -14.64 34.97 15.56
CA TYR A 307 -13.69 34.25 14.72
C TYR A 307 -14.29 33.16 13.83
N LYS A 308 -15.62 33.08 13.74
CA LYS A 308 -16.32 32.00 13.04
C LYS A 308 -15.87 31.84 11.59
N ASP A 309 -15.80 32.97 10.88
CA ASP A 309 -15.69 33.02 9.42
C ASP A 309 -14.24 33.14 8.91
N PHE A 310 -13.26 33.29 9.81
CA PHE A 310 -11.84 33.26 9.45
C PHE A 310 -11.36 31.83 9.24
N ASP A 311 -10.49 31.56 8.28
CA ASP A 311 -9.94 30.22 8.04
C ASP A 311 -8.96 29.79 9.13
N GLY A 312 -8.24 30.75 9.74
CA GLY A 312 -7.32 30.53 10.86
C GLY A 312 -7.26 31.72 11.82
N ILE A 313 -6.65 31.52 12.99
CA ILE A 313 -6.54 32.55 14.03
C ILE A 313 -5.11 32.58 14.56
N LEU A 314 -4.47 33.74 14.57
CA LEU A 314 -3.11 33.93 15.06
C LEU A 314 -3.09 34.73 16.36
N CYS A 315 -2.38 34.27 17.38
CA CYS A 315 -2.17 35.08 18.58
C CYS A 315 -1.18 36.23 18.30
N GLU A 316 -1.56 37.47 18.61
CA GLU A 316 -0.67 38.63 18.40
C GLU A 316 0.63 38.59 19.23
N LYS A 317 0.61 37.91 20.39
CA LYS A 317 1.75 37.91 21.32
C LYS A 317 2.83 36.90 20.96
N CYS A 318 2.43 35.71 20.56
CA CYS A 318 3.36 34.60 20.33
C CYS A 318 3.38 34.11 18.88
N ASN A 319 2.55 34.70 18.01
CA ASN A 319 2.38 34.29 16.62
C ASN A 319 2.10 32.79 16.47
N SER A 320 1.48 32.17 17.48
CA SER A 320 1.04 30.78 17.41
C SER A 320 -0.39 30.71 16.91
N ASN A 321 -0.67 29.69 16.10
CA ASN A 321 -2.02 29.38 15.63
C ASN A 321 -2.91 28.96 16.81
N ILE A 322 -4.15 29.47 16.82
CA ILE A 322 -5.17 29.14 17.81
C ILE A 322 -6.18 28.19 17.15
N GLY A 323 -6.22 26.95 17.63
CA GLY A 323 -7.16 25.95 17.13
C GLY A 323 -8.61 26.34 17.43
N LYS A 324 -9.49 26.31 16.41
CA LYS A 324 -10.94 26.49 16.59
C LYS A 324 -11.58 25.46 17.52
N SER A 325 -10.97 24.29 17.67
CA SER A 325 -11.39 23.23 18.60
C SER A 325 -10.96 23.47 20.05
N LEU A 326 -9.97 24.36 20.29
CA LEU A 326 -9.33 24.58 21.59
C LEU A 326 -9.79 25.89 22.23
N ASN A 327 -11.10 26.07 22.35
CA ASN A 327 -11.70 27.18 23.12
C ASN A 327 -11.32 28.60 22.67
N TYR A 328 -10.83 28.80 21.43
CA TYR A 328 -10.48 30.13 20.90
C TYR A 328 -9.55 30.90 21.87
N CYS A 329 -8.60 30.20 22.50
CA CYS A 329 -7.64 30.80 23.42
C CYS A 329 -6.20 30.39 23.06
N CYS A 330 -5.24 31.26 23.38
CA CYS A 330 -3.84 30.96 23.10
C CYS A 330 -3.24 30.07 24.21
N GLU A 331 -3.26 28.76 24.00
CA GLU A 331 -2.65 27.77 24.92
C GLU A 331 -1.15 27.99 25.08
N TYR A 332 -0.45 28.37 24.01
CA TYR A 332 0.98 28.62 24.06
C TYR A 332 1.32 29.76 25.04
N CYS A 333 0.60 30.89 24.96
CA CYS A 333 0.75 31.98 25.93
C CYS A 333 0.35 31.58 27.36
N TYR A 334 -0.61 30.65 27.50
CA TYR A 334 -1.11 30.19 28.79
C TYR A 334 -0.05 29.35 29.52
N HIS A 335 0.52 28.37 28.82
CA HIS A 335 1.45 27.40 29.37
C HIS A 335 2.88 27.92 29.50
N ASN A 336 3.36 28.72 28.54
CA ASN A 336 4.75 29.20 28.54
C ASN A 336 4.97 30.50 29.33
N ASN A 337 4.03 30.89 30.21
CA ASN A 337 4.14 32.08 31.07
C ASN A 337 4.41 33.40 30.31
N ILE A 338 4.09 33.49 29.02
CA ILE A 338 4.20 34.75 28.26
C ILE A 338 3.29 35.83 28.86
N VAL A 339 2.11 35.42 29.33
CA VAL A 339 1.26 36.22 30.20
C VAL A 339 1.60 35.83 31.64
N THR A 340 2.28 36.70 32.39
CA THR A 340 2.69 36.41 33.78
C THR A 340 1.63 36.83 34.81
N ASP A 341 0.82 37.83 34.49
CA ASP A 341 -0.30 38.26 35.32
C ASP A 341 -1.37 37.16 35.39
N ILE A 342 -1.60 36.67 36.61
CA ILE A 342 -2.56 35.60 36.90
C ILE A 342 -3.98 36.01 36.48
N ASN A 343 -4.40 37.25 36.69
CA ASN A 343 -5.70 37.74 36.27
C ASN A 343 -5.82 37.79 34.74
N MET A 344 -4.76 38.19 34.04
CA MET A 344 -4.74 38.15 32.57
C MET A 344 -4.77 36.72 32.03
N LYS A 345 -4.07 35.77 32.65
CA LYS A 345 -4.16 34.34 32.29
C LYS A 345 -5.59 33.81 32.45
N ARG A 346 -6.28 34.25 33.50
CA ARG A 346 -7.68 33.86 33.79
C ARG A 346 -8.64 34.40 32.74
N LEU A 347 -8.55 35.70 32.45
CA LEU A 347 -9.32 36.34 31.37
C LEU A 347 -9.07 35.64 30.04
N MET A 348 -7.82 35.31 29.73
CA MET A 348 -7.49 34.61 28.49
C MET A 348 -8.14 33.24 28.38
N LYS A 349 -8.29 32.47 29.47
CA LYS A 349 -8.94 31.14 29.43
C LYS A 349 -10.47 31.22 29.50
N PHE A 350 -11.02 32.13 30.30
CA PHE A 350 -12.45 32.11 30.69
C PHE A 350 -13.26 33.35 30.28
N GLY A 351 -12.62 34.40 29.75
CA GLY A 351 -13.26 35.70 29.50
C GLY A 351 -13.52 36.48 30.78
N LEU A 352 -14.40 37.49 30.73
CA LEU A 352 -14.83 38.26 31.90
C LEU A 352 -15.77 37.48 32.84
N ASN A 353 -16.46 36.45 32.34
CA ASN A 353 -17.48 35.73 33.10
C ASN A 353 -16.90 34.54 33.90
N PHE A 354 -16.00 34.82 34.86
CA PHE A 354 -15.51 33.83 35.83
C PHE A 354 -15.71 34.30 37.28
N GLY A 355 -16.02 33.35 38.16
CA GLY A 355 -16.18 33.60 39.59
C GLY A 355 -14.88 33.37 40.35
N ILE A 356 -14.66 34.14 41.42
CA ILE A 356 -13.60 33.87 42.39
C ILE A 356 -14.23 33.22 43.63
N PHE A 357 -13.85 31.98 43.91
CA PHE A 357 -14.19 31.25 45.12
C PHE A 357 -13.30 31.73 46.27
N LYS A 358 -13.92 32.43 47.20
CA LYS A 358 -13.25 33.00 48.37
C LYS A 358 -13.25 32.03 49.53
N THR A 359 -12.31 32.17 50.44
CA THR A 359 -12.25 31.38 51.70
C THR A 359 -13.49 31.63 52.54
N SER A 360 -14.05 32.85 52.49
CA SER A 360 -15.33 33.17 53.14
C SER A 360 -16.50 32.33 52.62
N ASP A 361 -16.42 31.81 51.40
CA ASP A 361 -17.50 31.05 50.78
C ASP A 361 -17.61 29.64 51.34
N TYR A 362 -16.61 29.19 52.10
CA TYR A 362 -16.74 27.98 52.92
C TYR A 362 -17.74 28.14 54.07
N LYS A 363 -18.18 29.36 54.39
CA LYS A 363 -19.28 29.57 55.35
C LYS A 363 -20.64 29.23 54.76
N LEU A 364 -20.78 29.36 53.44
CA LEU A 364 -21.99 29.01 52.71
C LEU A 364 -22.16 27.49 52.66
N ASP A 365 -23.39 27.01 52.66
CA ASP A 365 -23.68 25.60 52.36
C ASP A 365 -23.48 25.26 50.87
N LEU A 366 -23.68 24.00 50.50
CA LEU A 366 -23.46 23.54 49.14
C LEU A 366 -24.42 24.17 48.11
N GLU A 367 -25.70 24.33 48.46
CA GLU A 367 -26.71 24.89 47.54
C GLU A 367 -26.53 26.40 47.39
N GLU A 368 -26.21 27.10 48.49
CA GLU A 368 -25.87 28.52 48.45
C GLU A 368 -24.68 28.80 47.53
N ARG A 369 -23.63 27.95 47.57
CA ARG A 369 -22.49 28.06 46.65
C ARG A 369 -22.89 27.79 45.20
N ARG A 370 -23.75 26.79 44.95
CA ARG A 370 -24.26 26.49 43.60
C ARG A 370 -24.98 27.68 43.00
N VAL A 371 -25.89 28.28 43.76
CA VAL A 371 -26.63 29.48 43.33
C VAL A 371 -25.68 30.64 43.09
N LYS A 372 -24.76 30.91 44.03
CA LYS A 372 -23.79 32.00 43.91
C LYS A 372 -22.94 31.92 42.64
N TYR A 373 -22.59 30.69 42.21
CA TYR A 373 -21.70 30.48 41.07
C TYR A 373 -22.38 29.97 39.79
N MET A 374 -23.72 29.93 39.76
CA MET A 374 -24.51 29.31 38.69
C MET A 374 -24.22 29.92 37.31
N ASP A 375 -24.14 31.24 37.23
CA ASP A 375 -24.03 31.97 35.96
C ASP A 375 -22.59 32.17 35.46
N PHE A 376 -21.58 31.83 36.28
CA PHE A 376 -20.19 31.94 35.86
C PHE A 376 -19.79 30.77 34.98
N ASN A 377 -19.00 31.00 33.92
CA ASN A 377 -18.51 29.93 33.06
C ASN A 377 -17.49 29.03 33.78
N ALA A 378 -16.67 29.61 34.64
CA ALA A 378 -15.69 28.91 35.48
C ALA A 378 -15.57 29.56 36.86
N ILE A 379 -15.09 28.80 37.84
CA ILE A 379 -14.88 29.26 39.20
C ILE A 379 -13.42 29.00 39.57
N LEU A 380 -12.74 29.96 40.18
CA LEU A 380 -11.32 29.85 40.54
C LEU A 380 -11.11 30.05 42.03
N CYS A 381 -10.31 29.20 42.65
CA CYS A 381 -9.99 29.34 44.07
C CYS A 381 -9.04 30.53 44.29
N GLU A 382 -9.35 31.41 45.25
CA GLU A 382 -8.48 32.54 45.60
C GLU A 382 -7.13 32.09 46.18
N ILE A 383 -7.07 30.91 46.80
CA ILE A 383 -5.87 30.41 47.51
C ILE A 383 -4.90 29.78 46.52
N CYS A 384 -5.34 28.75 45.79
CA CYS A 384 -4.45 27.99 44.92
C CYS A 384 -4.50 28.41 43.45
N ASN A 385 -5.39 29.35 43.09
CA ASN A 385 -5.65 29.78 41.72
C ASN A 385 -6.12 28.65 40.76
N GLY A 386 -6.38 27.45 41.29
CA GLY A 386 -6.91 26.31 40.55
C GLY A 386 -8.40 26.44 40.27
N GLU A 387 -8.84 25.75 39.23
CA GLU A 387 -10.25 25.66 38.85
C GLU A 387 -11.04 24.86 39.89
N VAL A 388 -12.13 25.45 40.39
CA VAL A 388 -13.06 24.83 41.32
C VAL A 388 -14.04 23.98 40.53
N ASN A 389 -14.15 22.71 40.91
CA ASN A 389 -15.06 21.80 40.26
C ASN A 389 -16.52 22.17 40.63
N LYS A 390 -17.30 22.55 39.61
CA LYS A 390 -18.73 22.94 39.73
C LYS A 390 -19.67 21.84 40.24
N GLN A 391 -19.29 20.57 40.16
CA GLN A 391 -20.10 19.48 40.72
C GLN A 391 -20.05 19.49 42.25
N VAL A 392 -18.86 19.77 42.79
CA VAL A 392 -18.61 19.70 44.23
C VAL A 392 -18.62 21.09 44.91
N ASN A 393 -18.46 22.18 44.16
CA ASN A 393 -18.49 23.58 44.63
C ASN A 393 -17.56 23.87 45.82
N TYR A 394 -16.42 23.20 45.85
CA TYR A 394 -15.29 23.52 46.72
C TYR A 394 -13.97 23.25 45.98
N CYS A 395 -12.89 23.90 46.42
CA CYS A 395 -11.57 23.67 45.83
C CYS A 395 -11.02 22.30 46.26
N THR A 396 -10.97 21.34 45.34
CA THR A 396 -10.47 19.98 45.60
C THR A 396 -8.98 19.94 45.95
N TYR A 397 -8.19 20.84 45.37
CA TYR A 397 -6.76 20.97 45.69
C TYR A 397 -6.55 21.44 47.13
N CYS A 398 -7.20 22.55 47.53
CA CYS A 398 -7.14 23.02 48.91
C CYS A 398 -7.70 21.97 49.88
N TYR A 399 -8.78 21.28 49.50
CA TYR A 399 -9.36 20.19 50.31
C TYR A 399 -8.36 19.05 50.54
N GLY A 400 -7.55 18.71 49.54
CA GLY A 400 -6.52 17.67 49.65
C GLY A 400 -5.37 18.01 50.60
N ILE A 401 -5.06 19.30 50.77
CA ILE A 401 -3.97 19.78 51.64
C ILE A 401 -4.39 19.83 53.11
N VAL A 402 -5.68 20.01 53.39
CA VAL A 402 -6.22 20.06 54.75
C VAL A 402 -6.06 18.71 55.46
N LYS A 403 -5.53 18.73 56.68
CA LYS A 403 -5.20 17.50 57.45
C LYS A 403 -6.30 17.06 58.42
N THR A 404 -7.09 17.99 58.98
CA THR A 404 -8.09 17.66 60.01
C THR A 404 -9.45 17.33 59.39
N ALA A 405 -10.15 16.35 59.99
CA ALA A 405 -11.47 15.93 59.54
C ALA A 405 -12.49 17.08 59.62
N ASP A 406 -12.45 17.88 60.69
CA ASP A 406 -13.35 19.02 60.91
C ASP A 406 -13.24 20.05 59.78
N ASN A 407 -12.01 20.42 59.40
CA ASN A 407 -11.78 21.39 58.33
C ASN A 407 -12.19 20.81 56.95
N LYS A 408 -12.01 19.51 56.72
CA LYS A 408 -12.52 18.86 55.49
C LYS A 408 -14.04 18.89 55.44
N CYS A 409 -14.71 18.59 56.55
CA CYS A 409 -16.17 18.62 56.64
C CYS A 409 -16.69 20.05 56.46
N PHE A 410 -16.04 21.04 57.07
CA PHE A 410 -16.34 22.45 56.86
C PHE A 410 -16.22 22.88 55.40
N MET A 411 -15.14 22.47 54.72
CA MET A 411 -14.97 22.77 53.30
C MET A 411 -16.03 22.12 52.42
N LYS A 412 -16.51 20.92 52.79
CA LYS A 412 -17.49 20.16 52.00
C LYS A 412 -18.94 20.58 52.27
N TYR A 413 -19.28 20.88 53.52
CA TYR A 413 -20.66 21.03 53.99
C TYR A 413 -21.01 22.43 54.53
N GLY A 414 -20.03 23.31 54.74
CA GLY A 414 -20.26 24.65 55.28
C GLY A 414 -20.18 24.71 56.80
N GLN A 415 -20.86 25.70 57.40
CA GLN A 415 -20.90 25.88 58.87
C GLN A 415 -21.94 25.00 59.58
N ASN A 416 -22.95 24.52 58.87
CA ASN A 416 -24.14 23.90 59.47
C ASN A 416 -24.05 22.37 59.56
N PHE A 417 -22.94 21.84 60.07
CA PHE A 417 -22.76 20.40 60.34
C PHE A 417 -22.26 20.15 61.77
N ILE A 418 -22.53 18.95 62.28
CA ILE A 418 -22.01 18.47 63.55
C ILE A 418 -21.53 17.02 63.42
N ILE A 419 -20.50 16.68 64.19
CA ILE A 419 -19.93 15.34 64.23
C ILE A 419 -20.55 14.56 65.40
N PHE A 420 -21.17 13.44 65.07
CA PHE A 420 -21.63 12.43 66.02
C PHE A 420 -20.44 11.62 66.52
N SER A 421 -20.07 11.85 67.78
CA SER A 421 -18.96 11.20 68.47
C SER A 421 -19.39 9.93 69.20
N THR A 422 -18.43 9.08 69.56
CA THR A 422 -18.72 7.89 70.38
C THR A 422 -19.25 8.22 71.78
N LEU A 423 -19.02 9.44 72.27
CA LEU A 423 -19.56 9.93 73.54
C LEU A 423 -21.06 10.22 73.45
N ASP A 424 -21.58 10.50 72.26
CA ASP A 424 -22.99 10.83 72.04
C ASP A 424 -23.90 9.60 72.17
N TYR A 425 -23.34 8.38 72.13
CA TYR A 425 -24.07 7.15 72.50
C TYR A 425 -24.52 7.12 73.96
N ARG A 426 -23.96 7.98 74.82
CA ARG A 426 -24.37 8.10 76.24
C ARG A 426 -25.61 8.98 76.43
N LEU A 427 -26.02 9.72 75.40
CA LEU A 427 -27.20 10.58 75.42
C LEU A 427 -28.45 9.77 75.06
N SER A 428 -29.54 10.04 75.77
CA SER A 428 -30.86 9.55 75.40
C SER A 428 -31.28 10.06 74.02
N LEU A 429 -32.27 9.41 73.41
CA LEU A 429 -32.79 9.79 72.08
C LEU A 429 -33.26 11.26 72.05
N GLU A 430 -33.95 11.72 73.09
CA GLU A 430 -34.46 13.09 73.17
C GLU A 430 -33.33 14.12 73.37
N GLU A 431 -32.29 13.78 74.13
CA GLU A 431 -31.08 14.62 74.27
C GLU A 431 -30.30 14.73 72.96
N ARG A 432 -30.21 13.64 72.18
CA ARG A 432 -29.58 13.66 70.84
C ARG A 432 -30.37 14.53 69.86
N LYS A 433 -31.70 14.35 69.80
CA LYS A 433 -32.58 15.18 68.97
C LYS A 433 -32.46 16.67 69.31
N ALA A 434 -32.42 17.01 70.60
CA ALA A 434 -32.23 18.39 71.04
C ALA A 434 -30.86 18.94 70.65
N LYS A 435 -29.79 18.16 70.87
CA LYS A 435 -28.40 18.54 70.55
C LYS A 435 -28.18 18.80 69.06
N TYR A 436 -28.81 18.02 68.19
CA TYR A 436 -28.60 18.09 66.74
C TYR A 436 -29.65 18.91 65.97
N LYS A 437 -30.66 19.46 66.67
CA LYS A 437 -31.80 20.16 66.08
C LYS A 437 -31.41 21.33 65.16
N GLU A 438 -30.33 22.03 65.51
CA GLU A 438 -29.89 23.24 64.82
C GLU A 438 -28.93 22.97 63.64
N TYR A 439 -28.53 21.72 63.43
CA TYR A 439 -27.57 21.35 62.39
C TYR A 439 -28.24 20.66 61.22
N ASP A 440 -27.84 21.04 60.00
CA ASP A 440 -28.39 20.44 58.80
C ASP A 440 -27.83 19.06 58.49
N ARG A 441 -26.63 18.74 59.01
CA ARG A 441 -25.98 17.46 58.73
C ARG A 441 -25.33 16.91 59.98
N ILE A 442 -25.55 15.61 60.22
CA ILE A 442 -24.93 14.85 61.29
C ILE A 442 -23.97 13.84 60.64
N LEU A 443 -22.69 13.91 60.98
CA LEU A 443 -21.65 13.06 60.40
C LEU A 443 -21.10 12.08 61.42
N CYS A 444 -20.90 10.82 61.05
CA CYS A 444 -20.24 9.85 61.91
C CYS A 444 -18.76 10.25 62.14
N ALA A 445 -18.31 10.34 63.38
CA ALA A 445 -16.89 10.62 63.68
C ALA A 445 -15.93 9.58 63.06
N ASN A 446 -16.36 8.33 62.92
CA ASN A 446 -15.48 7.23 62.48
C ASN A 446 -15.40 7.09 60.95
N CYS A 447 -16.52 7.25 60.24
CA CYS A 447 -16.56 7.07 58.78
C CYS A 447 -16.81 8.35 57.99
N ILE A 448 -17.13 9.47 58.66
CA ILE A 448 -17.39 10.79 58.05
C ILE A 448 -18.55 10.75 57.02
N ASN A 449 -19.36 9.69 57.07
CA ASN A 449 -20.61 9.60 56.30
C ASN A 449 -21.74 10.29 57.05
N GLU A 450 -22.68 10.83 56.27
CA GLU A 450 -23.93 11.39 56.78
C GLU A 450 -24.76 10.27 57.41
N ILE A 451 -25.26 10.52 58.61
CA ILE A 451 -26.14 9.60 59.33
C ILE A 451 -27.53 10.24 59.40
N ASP A 452 -28.57 9.41 59.34
CA ASP A 452 -29.95 9.85 59.41
C ASP A 452 -30.23 10.70 60.66
N ARG A 453 -30.97 11.79 60.46
CA ARG A 453 -31.44 12.69 61.54
C ARG A 453 -32.42 12.03 62.52
N LEU A 454 -32.78 10.76 62.29
CA LEU A 454 -33.74 9.99 63.09
C LEU A 454 -33.09 9.07 64.15
N LEU A 455 -31.79 9.21 64.42
CA LEU A 455 -31.06 8.40 65.42
C LEU A 455 -31.28 8.77 66.88
#